data_AF-A0A6M0FDE4-F1
#
_entry.id   AF-A0A6M0FDE4-F1
#
_cell.length_a   1.000
_cell.length_b   1.000
_cell.length_c   1.000
_cell.angle_alpha   90.00
_cell.angle_beta   90.00
_cell.angle_gamma   90.00
#
_symmetry.space_group_name_H-M   'P 1'
#
loop_
_entity.id
_entity.type
_entity.pdbx_description
1 polymer ?
#
loop_
_entity_poly.entity_id
_entity_poly.type
_entity_poly.pdbx_seq_one_letter_code
_entity_poly.pdbx_strand_id
1 'polypeptide(L)'
;MGCRNRIIEKLKALAPEAEFTGVDITSSMLDIARKRLGEWGKLVEADVYNMDLKETFDIAVSSGGVWVINQRGDRTDLGNHTNEIPQDIKGLTNVAKHLCQEGLLLLSIQGEHKNYQKNLPTGIVYSQEIEKIGENDEIESIEKSYFFKKDGEILAQ
;
A
#
# COMPACT_ATOMS: atom_id res chain seq x y z
N MET A 1 6.67 3.27 -2.32
CA MET A 1 6.42 2.58 -1.03
C MET A 1 5.35 1.52 -1.24
N GLY A 2 5.52 0.32 -0.69
CA GLY A 2 4.63 -0.82 -0.97
C GLY A 2 4.82 -1.34 -2.40
N CYS A 3 6.06 -1.70 -2.75
CA CYS A 3 6.49 -1.85 -4.14
C CYS A 3 6.01 -3.13 -4.85
N ARG A 4 5.12 -3.92 -4.24
CA ARG A 4 4.51 -5.10 -4.87
C ARG A 4 3.50 -4.75 -5.99
N ASN A 5 3.07 -3.49 -6.11
CA ASN A 5 1.98 -3.13 -7.01
C ASN A 5 2.42 -3.12 -8.50
N ARG A 6 1.51 -3.51 -9.41
CA ARG A 6 1.75 -3.57 -10.87
C ARG A 6 1.98 -2.19 -11.51
N ILE A 7 1.74 -1.11 -10.76
CA ILE A 7 2.02 0.26 -11.24
C ILE A 7 3.50 0.44 -11.62
N ILE A 8 4.42 -0.27 -10.97
CA ILE A 8 5.86 -0.11 -11.20
C ILE A 8 6.29 -0.74 -12.54
N GLU A 9 5.67 -1.85 -12.96
CA GLU A 9 5.91 -2.42 -14.29
C GLU A 9 5.48 -1.45 -15.40
N LYS A 10 4.38 -0.71 -15.17
CA LYS A 10 3.94 0.34 -16.08
C LYS A 10 4.88 1.54 -16.07
N LEU A 11 5.36 1.95 -14.89
CA LEU A 11 6.33 3.03 -14.77
C LEU A 11 7.62 2.70 -15.52
N LYS A 12 8.14 1.48 -15.38
CA LYS A 12 9.29 0.98 -16.15
C LYS A 12 9.09 1.10 -17.66
N ALA A 13 7.90 0.79 -18.15
CA ALA A 13 7.59 0.87 -19.57
C ALA A 13 7.48 2.33 -20.06
N LEU A 14 7.02 3.24 -19.21
CA LEU A 14 6.77 4.64 -19.55
C LEU A 14 8.02 5.54 -19.37
N ALA A 15 8.87 5.23 -18.40
CA ALA A 15 10.07 5.98 -18.05
C ALA A 15 11.21 4.99 -17.70
N PRO A 16 11.72 4.21 -18.67
CA PRO A 16 12.75 3.20 -18.43
C PRO A 16 14.08 3.78 -17.92
N GLU A 17 14.34 5.06 -18.20
CA GLU A 17 15.51 5.81 -17.75
C GLU A 17 15.43 6.29 -16.30
N ALA A 18 14.26 6.23 -15.67
CA ALA A 18 14.09 6.69 -14.30
C ALA A 18 14.85 5.79 -13.32
N GLU A 19 15.53 6.43 -12.36
CA GLU A 19 16.07 5.73 -11.20
C GLU A 19 14.93 5.37 -10.24
N PHE A 20 14.83 4.10 -9.88
CA PHE A 20 13.74 3.58 -9.07
C PHE A 20 14.27 2.95 -7.78
N THR A 21 13.73 3.36 -6.63
CA THR A 21 13.93 2.68 -5.35
C THR A 21 12.60 2.22 -4.78
N GLY A 22 12.41 0.91 -4.69
CA GLY A 22 11.26 0.27 -4.06
C GLY A 22 11.52 -0.01 -2.58
N VAL A 23 10.63 0.47 -1.72
CA VAL A 23 10.66 0.19 -0.27
C VAL A 23 9.44 -0.64 0.12
N ASP A 24 9.67 -1.72 0.87
CA ASP A 24 8.65 -2.56 1.49
C ASP A 24 9.15 -3.09 2.84
N ILE A 25 8.25 -3.36 3.78
CA ILE A 25 8.63 -3.85 5.12
C ILE A 25 8.89 -5.36 5.13
N THR A 26 8.50 -6.08 4.07
CA THR A 26 8.66 -7.53 4.00
C THR A 26 9.52 -7.98 2.82
N SER A 27 10.55 -8.77 3.11
CA SER A 27 11.37 -9.46 2.10
C SER A 27 10.54 -10.20 1.04
N SER A 28 9.45 -10.87 1.42
CA SER A 28 8.62 -11.63 0.47
C SER A 28 7.97 -10.74 -0.60
N MET A 29 7.58 -9.51 -0.26
CA MET A 29 7.05 -8.55 -1.25
C MET A 29 8.16 -8.03 -2.17
N LEU A 30 9.36 -7.83 -1.63
CA LEU A 30 10.54 -7.46 -2.43
C LEU A 30 10.94 -8.56 -3.42
N ASP A 31 10.83 -9.83 -3.04
CA ASP A 31 11.10 -10.95 -3.94
C ASP A 31 10.14 -10.99 -5.11
N ILE A 32 8.86 -10.67 -4.88
CA ILE A 32 7.87 -10.52 -5.95
C ILE A 32 8.22 -9.34 -6.85
N ALA A 33 8.60 -8.19 -6.27
CA ALA A 33 9.01 -7.02 -7.04
C ALA A 33 10.26 -7.32 -7.89
N ARG A 34 11.29 -7.96 -7.32
CA ARG A 34 12.53 -8.33 -8.02
C ARG A 34 12.26 -9.24 -9.23
N LYS A 35 11.38 -10.23 -9.08
CA LYS A 35 10.98 -11.11 -10.20
C LYS A 35 10.33 -10.34 -11.37
N ARG A 36 9.65 -9.22 -11.10
CA ARG A 36 8.97 -8.40 -12.11
C ARG A 36 9.88 -7.36 -12.74
N LEU A 37 10.72 -6.72 -11.92
CA LEU A 37 11.55 -5.60 -12.36
C LEU A 37 12.90 -6.06 -12.91
N GLY A 38 13.37 -7.25 -12.52
CA GLY A 38 14.74 -7.69 -12.76
C GLY A 38 15.71 -6.74 -12.07
N GLU A 39 16.72 -6.30 -12.82
CA GLU A 39 17.73 -5.33 -12.36
C GLU A 39 17.27 -3.87 -12.46
N TRP A 40 16.01 -3.61 -12.84
CA TRP A 40 15.50 -2.24 -12.97
C TRP A 40 15.11 -1.69 -11.60
N GLY A 41 16.05 -0.96 -11.00
CA GLY A 41 15.89 -0.26 -9.73
C GLY A 41 16.39 -1.02 -8.50
N LYS A 42 16.58 -0.28 -7.42
CA LYS A 42 17.00 -0.74 -6.10
C LYS A 42 15.77 -1.17 -5.29
N LEU A 43 15.89 -2.25 -4.53
CA LEU A 43 14.85 -2.71 -3.61
C LEU A 43 15.40 -2.76 -2.19
N VAL A 44 14.70 -2.13 -1.25
CA VAL A 44 15.12 -1.95 0.14
C VAL A 44 14.04 -2.48 1.07
N GLU A 45 14.44 -3.40 1.96
CA GLU A 45 13.59 -3.81 3.08
C GLU A 45 13.70 -2.78 4.19
N ALA A 46 12.66 -1.99 4.36
CA ALA A 46 12.61 -0.99 5.40
C ALA A 46 11.16 -0.63 5.75
N ASP A 47 10.98 -0.28 7.02
CA ASP A 47 9.79 0.40 7.50
C ASP A 47 9.93 1.91 7.21
N VAL A 48 8.96 2.48 6.52
CA VAL A 48 8.87 3.92 6.22
C VAL A 48 8.94 4.80 7.47
N TYR A 49 8.51 4.29 8.63
CA TYR A 49 8.58 5.02 9.90
C TYR A 49 10.02 5.13 10.44
N ASN A 50 10.95 4.32 9.94
CA ASN A 50 12.34 4.29 10.41
C ASN A 50 13.37 4.26 9.26
N MET A 51 12.94 4.46 8.02
CA MET A 51 13.83 4.39 6.86
C MET A 51 14.80 5.57 6.79
N ASP A 52 16.01 5.28 6.34
CA ASP A 52 17.03 6.26 5.97
C ASP A 52 17.77 5.73 4.73
N LEU A 53 17.35 6.19 3.56
CA LEU A 53 17.82 5.70 2.27
C LEU A 53 19.15 6.36 1.85
N LYS A 54 19.58 7.42 2.54
CA LYS A 54 20.77 8.23 2.20
C LYS A 54 20.71 8.87 0.81
N GLU A 55 19.51 9.00 0.25
CA GLU A 55 19.23 9.46 -1.11
C GLU A 55 17.98 10.35 -1.10
N THR A 56 17.85 11.25 -2.08
CA THR A 56 16.65 12.06 -2.27
C THR A 56 16.00 11.76 -3.61
N PHE A 57 14.68 11.93 -3.70
CA PHE A 57 13.86 11.59 -4.85
C PHE A 57 13.04 12.79 -5.32
N ASP A 58 12.82 12.89 -6.63
CA ASP A 58 11.88 13.86 -7.21
C ASP A 58 10.43 13.48 -6.92
N ILE A 59 10.15 12.18 -6.84
CA ILE A 59 8.80 11.65 -6.68
C ILE A 59 8.82 10.48 -5.69
N ALA A 60 7.94 10.54 -4.69
CA ALA A 60 7.59 9.42 -3.84
C ALA A 60 6.16 8.97 -4.15
N VAL A 61 5.95 7.67 -4.34
CA VAL A 61 4.62 7.10 -4.65
C VAL A 61 4.16 6.13 -3.56
N SER A 62 2.91 6.28 -3.11
CA SER A 62 2.21 5.33 -2.25
C SER A 62 0.90 4.87 -2.91
N SER A 63 0.72 3.56 -3.06
CA SER A 63 -0.44 2.98 -3.75
C SER A 63 -0.96 1.74 -3.03
N GLY A 64 -1.74 1.97 -1.97
CA GLY A 64 -2.35 0.91 -1.16
C GLY A 64 -1.34 0.09 -0.34
N GLY A 65 -0.14 0.64 -0.15
CA GLY A 65 0.89 0.08 0.74
C GLY A 65 0.78 0.74 2.10
N VAL A 66 1.51 1.83 2.30
CA VAL A 66 1.53 2.56 3.59
C VAL A 66 0.38 3.56 3.68
N TRP A 67 0.18 4.32 2.61
CA TRP A 67 -0.83 5.38 2.56
C TRP A 67 -1.65 5.29 1.28
N VAL A 68 -2.92 5.65 1.41
CA VAL A 68 -3.86 5.78 0.30
C VAL A 68 -4.92 6.82 0.70
N ILE A 69 -5.44 7.53 -0.29
CA ILE A 69 -6.57 8.42 -0.07
C ILE A 69 -7.87 7.62 -0.23
N ASN A 70 -8.70 7.61 0.80
CA ASN A 70 -10.04 7.03 0.78
C ASN A 70 -11.06 8.12 0.45
N GLN A 71 -11.70 8.03 -0.70
CA GLN A 71 -12.79 8.91 -1.10
C GLN A 71 -14.14 8.32 -0.68
N ARG A 72 -14.90 9.07 0.11
CA ARG A 72 -16.20 8.68 0.69
C ARG A 72 -17.24 9.77 0.45
N GLY A 73 -17.85 9.77 -0.73
CA GLY A 73 -18.71 10.88 -1.15
C GLY A 73 -17.92 12.19 -1.22
N ASP A 74 -18.31 13.16 -0.41
CA ASP A 74 -17.66 14.47 -0.27
C ASP A 74 -16.48 14.46 0.72
N ARG A 75 -16.31 13.39 1.50
CA ARG A 75 -15.21 13.24 2.46
C ARG A 75 -14.00 12.57 1.83
N THR A 76 -12.81 12.99 2.26
CA THR A 76 -11.51 12.44 1.85
C THR A 76 -10.67 12.18 3.09
N ASP A 77 -10.28 10.93 3.30
CA ASP A 77 -9.49 10.51 4.46
C ASP A 77 -8.15 9.91 4.03
N LEU A 78 -7.10 10.13 4.83
CA LEU A 78 -5.85 9.40 4.68
C LEU A 78 -5.99 8.03 5.33
N GLY A 79 -6.01 6.97 4.53
CA GLY A 79 -5.97 5.59 4.99
C GLY A 79 -4.54 5.08 5.14
N ASN A 80 -4.29 4.33 6.20
CA ASN A 80 -3.04 3.62 6.45
C ASN A 80 -3.27 2.38 7.33
N HIS A 81 -2.19 1.71 7.75
CA HIS A 81 -2.22 0.52 8.59
C HIS A 81 -1.78 0.77 10.04
N THR A 82 -1.58 2.03 10.45
CA THR A 82 -1.20 2.39 11.82
C THR A 82 -2.40 2.84 12.63
N ASN A 83 -2.36 2.57 13.93
CA ASN A 83 -3.42 2.94 14.86
C ASN A 83 -3.17 4.30 15.54
N GLU A 84 -2.06 4.97 15.22
CA GLU A 84 -1.57 6.14 15.94
C GLU A 84 -1.10 7.26 15.00
N ILE A 85 -1.77 8.42 15.06
CA ILE A 85 -1.43 9.63 14.29
C ILE A 85 0.05 10.04 14.43
N PRO A 86 0.69 10.00 15.62
CA PRO A 86 2.12 10.32 15.73
C PRO A 86 3.02 9.45 14.85
N GLN A 87 2.67 8.19 14.63
CA GLN A 87 3.42 7.29 13.77
C GLN A 87 3.27 7.69 12.30
N ASP A 88 2.08 8.06 11.86
CA ASP A 88 1.85 8.60 10.51
C ASP A 88 2.63 9.89 10.25
N ILE A 89 2.60 10.83 11.20
CA ILE A 89 3.37 12.08 11.10
C ILE A 89 4.86 11.76 10.94
N LYS A 90 5.38 10.82 11.74
CA LYS A 90 6.78 10.37 11.64
C LYS A 90 7.08 9.78 10.26
N GLY A 91 6.20 8.92 9.74
CA GLY A 91 6.37 8.32 8.42
C GLY A 91 6.37 9.37 7.30
N LEU A 92 5.38 10.26 7.28
CA LEU A 92 5.30 11.35 6.32
C LEU A 92 6.52 12.28 6.41
N THR A 93 6.97 12.58 7.63
CA THR A 93 8.20 13.37 7.87
C THR A 93 9.43 12.68 7.30
N ASN A 94 9.55 11.36 7.44
CA ASN A 94 10.66 10.61 6.86
C ASN A 94 10.61 10.63 5.33
N VAL A 95 9.43 10.47 4.72
CA VAL A 95 9.31 10.61 3.26
C VAL A 95 9.72 12.00 2.81
N ALA A 96 9.25 13.05 3.49
CA ALA A 96 9.59 14.42 3.17
C ALA A 96 11.10 14.69 3.22
N LYS A 97 11.84 14.09 4.18
CA LYS A 97 13.31 14.19 4.26
C LYS A 97 14.04 13.58 3.07
N HIS A 98 13.40 12.63 2.38
CA HIS A 98 13.95 11.98 1.20
C HIS A 98 13.36 12.55 -0.10
N LEU A 99 12.58 13.62 -0.04
CA LEU A 99 12.18 14.35 -1.24
C LEU A 99 13.15 15.51 -1.46
N CYS A 100 13.49 15.78 -2.72
CA CYS A 100 14.18 17.02 -3.07
C CYS A 100 13.24 18.23 -2.86
N GLN A 101 13.80 19.44 -2.89
CA GLN A 101 12.98 20.65 -2.88
C GLN A 101 12.05 20.63 -4.11
N GLU A 102 10.76 20.89 -3.90
CA GLU A 102 9.68 20.76 -4.92
C GLU A 102 9.33 19.31 -5.32
N GLY A 103 9.93 18.31 -4.68
CA GLY A 103 9.58 16.91 -4.87
C GLY A 103 8.13 16.61 -4.48
N LEU A 104 7.55 15.61 -5.13
CA LEU A 104 6.12 15.29 -5.00
C LEU A 104 5.90 13.99 -4.25
N LEU A 105 4.94 14.00 -3.33
CA LEU A 105 4.33 12.79 -2.79
C LEU A 105 3.02 12.50 -3.54
N LEU A 106 2.99 11.41 -4.29
CA LEU A 106 1.81 10.93 -5.01
C LEU A 106 1.12 9.82 -4.21
N LEU A 107 -0.14 10.04 -3.86
CA LEU A 107 -0.99 9.07 -3.18
C LEU A 107 -2.08 8.58 -4.13
N SER A 108 -2.27 7.26 -4.18
CA SER A 108 -3.41 6.70 -4.91
C SER A 108 -4.72 7.02 -4.20
N ILE A 109 -5.78 7.22 -4.98
CA ILE A 109 -7.14 7.39 -4.48
C ILE A 109 -7.89 6.08 -4.68
N GLN A 110 -8.62 5.65 -3.66
CA GLN A 110 -9.53 4.50 -3.73
C GLN A 110 -10.88 4.85 -3.12
N GLY A 111 -11.92 4.15 -3.57
CA GLY A 111 -13.24 4.26 -2.97
C GLY A 111 -13.33 3.51 -1.63
N GLU A 112 -14.48 3.64 -0.98
CA GLU A 112 -14.79 2.91 0.25
C GLU A 112 -14.52 1.41 0.16
N HIS A 113 -14.02 0.87 1.25
CA HIS A 113 -13.94 -0.57 1.44
C HIS A 113 -15.34 -1.16 1.59
N LYS A 114 -15.60 -2.23 0.84
CA LYS A 114 -16.89 -2.92 0.82
C LYS A 114 -16.68 -4.41 0.97
N ASN A 115 -17.72 -5.07 1.48
CA ASN A 115 -17.80 -6.52 1.39
C ASN A 115 -17.73 -6.93 -0.07
N TYR A 116 -16.95 -7.96 -0.34
CA TYR A 116 -16.69 -8.42 -1.68
C TYR A 116 -16.67 -9.93 -1.70
N GLN A 117 -17.24 -10.51 -2.75
CA GLN A 117 -17.15 -11.94 -3.00
C GLN A 117 -16.80 -12.20 -4.46
N LYS A 118 -16.04 -13.27 -4.67
CA LYS A 118 -15.67 -13.74 -6.00
C LYS A 118 -15.64 -15.26 -6.03
N ASN A 119 -16.39 -15.82 -6.97
CA ASN A 119 -16.27 -17.23 -7.32
C ASN A 119 -14.92 -17.48 -8.00
N LEU A 120 -14.16 -18.40 -7.45
CA LEU A 120 -12.92 -18.94 -7.99
C LEU A 120 -13.21 -20.29 -8.66
N PRO A 121 -12.27 -20.80 -9.49
CA PRO A 121 -12.38 -22.16 -10.03
C PRO A 121 -12.60 -23.21 -8.93
N THR A 122 -13.14 -24.37 -9.30
CA THR A 122 -13.36 -25.53 -8.41
C THR A 122 -14.44 -25.35 -7.32
N GLY A 123 -15.27 -24.32 -7.43
CA GLY A 123 -16.37 -24.05 -6.50
C GLY A 123 -15.94 -23.32 -5.22
N ILE A 124 -14.72 -22.79 -5.18
CA ILE A 124 -14.23 -21.98 -4.06
C ILE A 124 -14.79 -20.56 -4.19
N VAL A 125 -15.25 -19.98 -3.08
CA VAL A 125 -15.65 -18.59 -2.96
C VAL A 125 -14.60 -17.86 -2.13
N TYR A 126 -13.95 -16.87 -2.72
CA TYR A 126 -13.19 -15.89 -1.97
C TYR A 126 -14.14 -14.80 -1.49
N SER A 127 -14.07 -14.45 -0.20
CA SER A 127 -14.82 -13.32 0.36
C SER A 127 -13.94 -12.43 1.21
N GLN A 128 -14.16 -11.12 1.12
CA GLN A 128 -13.64 -10.11 2.02
C GLN A 128 -14.83 -9.50 2.77
N GLU A 129 -14.74 -9.47 4.09
CA GLU A 129 -15.72 -8.88 4.98
C GLU A 129 -15.06 -7.70 5.71
N ILE A 130 -15.75 -6.56 5.75
CA ILE A 130 -15.29 -5.31 6.34
C ILE A 130 -16.13 -5.04 7.58
N GLU A 131 -15.46 -4.88 8.72
CA GLU A 131 -16.09 -4.54 9.98
C GLU A 131 -15.54 -3.21 10.49
N LYS A 132 -16.40 -2.34 11.02
CA LYS A 132 -15.98 -1.10 11.67
C LYS A 132 -15.71 -1.40 13.14
N ILE A 133 -14.48 -1.20 13.58
CA ILE A 133 -14.02 -1.58 14.92
C ILE A 133 -13.75 -0.39 15.84
N GLY A 134 -13.77 0.84 15.31
CA GLY A 134 -13.64 2.05 16.11
C GLY A 134 -13.82 3.31 15.29
N GLU A 135 -14.33 4.36 15.93
CA GLU A 135 -14.39 5.70 15.36
C GLU A 135 -14.35 6.74 16.48
N ASN A 136 -13.56 7.80 16.26
CA ASN A 136 -13.60 9.03 17.00
C ASN A 136 -13.47 10.23 16.03
N ASP A 137 -13.36 11.44 16.56
CA ASP A 137 -13.30 12.67 15.75
C ASP A 137 -12.09 12.73 14.79
N GLU A 138 -11.05 11.93 15.04
CA GLU A 138 -9.79 11.95 14.27
C GLU A 138 -9.55 10.66 13.46
N ILE A 139 -9.97 9.51 13.98
CA ILE A 139 -9.61 8.19 13.45
C ILE A 139 -10.86 7.33 13.29
N GLU A 140 -10.95 6.65 12.13
CA GLU A 140 -11.88 5.56 11.90
C GLU A 140 -11.10 4.29 11.56
N SER A 141 -11.36 3.23 12.32
CA SER A 141 -10.70 1.93 12.20
C SER A 141 -11.65 0.89 11.63
N ILE A 142 -11.17 0.14 10.66
CA ILE A 142 -11.86 -1.02 10.10
C ILE A 142 -10.98 -2.26 10.21
N GLU A 143 -11.61 -3.41 10.37
CA GLU A 143 -11.00 -4.72 10.20
C GLU A 143 -11.43 -5.31 8.86
N LYS A 144 -10.51 -6.03 8.22
CA LYS A 144 -10.79 -6.79 7.00
C LYS A 144 -10.49 -8.25 7.25
N SER A 145 -11.53 -9.06 7.22
CA SER A 145 -11.41 -10.51 7.26
C SER A 145 -11.50 -11.08 5.85
N TYR A 146 -10.59 -11.97 5.52
CA TYR A 146 -10.53 -12.66 4.23
C TYR A 146 -10.86 -14.13 4.43
N PHE A 147 -11.64 -14.72 3.54
CA PHE A 147 -12.02 -16.12 3.66
C PHE A 147 -11.96 -16.82 2.30
N PHE A 148 -11.62 -18.10 2.32
CA PHE A 148 -11.83 -19.03 1.23
C PHE A 148 -12.83 -20.08 1.68
N LYS A 149 -14.01 -20.11 1.05
CA LYS A 149 -15.11 -21.00 1.40
C LYS A 149 -15.37 -22.00 0.27
N LYS A 150 -15.76 -23.24 0.59
CA LYS A 150 -16.26 -24.21 -0.40
C LYS A 150 -17.45 -24.93 0.19
N ASP A 151 -18.57 -24.95 -0.54
CA ASP A 151 -19.82 -25.57 -0.10
C ASP A 151 -20.30 -25.05 1.29
N GLY A 152 -19.97 -23.80 1.62
CA GLY A 152 -20.30 -23.16 2.90
C GLY A 152 -19.24 -23.33 4.01
N GLU A 153 -18.27 -24.22 3.85
CA GLU A 153 -17.20 -24.45 4.84
C GLU A 153 -16.00 -23.54 4.58
N ILE A 154 -15.39 -23.01 5.66
CA ILE A 154 -14.18 -22.20 5.60
C ILE A 154 -12.97 -23.13 5.43
N LEU A 155 -12.27 -22.99 4.31
CA LEU A 155 -11.02 -23.69 4.03
C LEU A 155 -9.80 -22.94 4.58
N ALA A 156 -9.86 -21.60 4.58
CA ALA A 156 -8.80 -20.73 5.09
C ALA A 156 -9.37 -19.34 5.45
N GLN A 157 -8.73 -18.69 6.42
CA GLN A 157 -8.95 -17.31 6.87
C GLN A 157 -7.60 -16.61 7.02
#